data_AF-A0A9D9KAK1-F1
#
_entry.id   AF-A0A9D9KAK1-F1
#
_cell.length_a   1.000
_cell.length_b   1.000
_cell.length_c   1.000
_cell.angle_alpha   90.00
_cell.angle_beta   90.00
_cell.angle_gamma   90.00
#
_symmetry.space_group_name_H-M   'P 1'
#
loop_
_entity.id
_entity.type
_entity.pdbx_description
1 polymer ?
#
loop_
_entity_poly.entity_id
_entity_poly.type
_entity_poly.pdbx_seq_one_letter_code
_entity_poly.pdbx_strand_id
1 'polypeptide(L)'
;MKQRDYSLDAIKGLGCLMMIVAHTTWSQWGNDPLTFTGLFLGQSAPLLFFAVSGITSTFQITRRSLQTIVFSYLAIGILGISYNALIRPNLFFEWQTRLVFDILQIIAIGVIVVTLFEKLRLGLKWDKTRTRWIYLLLTFVAFAAHYIVDKSPIVIDFPWHFVFIEFGRVPSFPIFPWISTFFLGVYLYRSSITENLFVSTIATSITGLYAFYYYSKLPIAEATFYASKVRFSIGYFFFSTALISIAFYVFRRYERLRQGNSLLVRFGTLSLIFLYVHWAVIFLISKFGKTIEHFGGTWNPNLLLLCFIVLALSAVTIEAIVKFQIGRNAKIFTSPWGWVALTLAIVLLPLTGLPLQVVRFGEIALGLLFATNYRDLVYLIQQRFG
;
A
#
# COMPACT_ATOMS: atom_id res chain seq x y z
N MET A 1 -25.65 -5.49 14.50
CA MET A 1 -24.26 -5.53 13.97
C MET A 1 -24.23 -4.86 12.60
N LYS A 2 -23.35 -3.89 12.33
CA LYS A 2 -23.21 -3.35 10.96
C LYS A 2 -22.61 -4.44 10.05
N GLN A 3 -23.31 -4.72 8.96
CA GLN A 3 -22.86 -5.60 7.88
C GLN A 3 -21.50 -5.14 7.33
N ARG A 4 -20.67 -6.10 6.89
CA ARG A 4 -19.36 -5.83 6.28
C ARG A 4 -19.53 -4.95 5.05
N ASP A 5 -18.72 -3.89 4.94
CA ASP A 5 -18.72 -2.99 3.79
C ASP A 5 -17.80 -3.53 2.69
N TYR A 6 -18.37 -4.30 1.76
CA TYR A 6 -17.64 -4.91 0.65
C TYR A 6 -17.03 -3.91 -0.34
N SER A 7 -17.47 -2.64 -0.34
CA SER A 7 -16.88 -1.63 -1.22
C SER A 7 -15.42 -1.35 -0.85
N LEU A 8 -15.07 -1.39 0.44
CA LEU A 8 -13.70 -1.20 0.92
C LEU A 8 -12.79 -2.36 0.52
N ASP A 9 -13.32 -3.58 0.53
CA ASP A 9 -12.58 -4.74 0.03
C ASP A 9 -12.40 -4.65 -1.49
N ALA A 10 -13.44 -4.29 -2.24
CA ALA A 10 -13.31 -4.14 -3.69
C ALA A 10 -12.27 -3.07 -4.10
N ILE A 11 -12.19 -1.94 -3.37
CA ILE A 11 -11.17 -0.90 -3.59
C ILE A 11 -9.75 -1.44 -3.34
N LYS A 12 -9.52 -2.20 -2.25
CA LYS A 12 -8.23 -2.88 -2.03
C LYS A 12 -7.94 -3.91 -3.11
N GLY A 13 -8.97 -4.62 -3.59
CA GLY A 13 -8.87 -5.55 -4.70
C GLY A 13 -8.39 -4.89 -5.98
N LEU A 14 -8.91 -3.70 -6.29
CA LEU A 14 -8.42 -2.88 -7.40
C LEU A 14 -6.93 -2.52 -7.21
N GLY A 15 -6.54 -2.16 -5.98
CA GLY A 15 -5.12 -1.96 -5.63
C GLY A 15 -4.26 -3.21 -5.89
N CYS A 16 -4.77 -4.41 -5.59
CA CYS A 16 -4.08 -5.67 -5.88
C CYS A 16 -3.85 -5.85 -7.39
N LEU A 17 -4.86 -5.56 -8.23
CA LEU A 17 -4.72 -5.63 -9.68
C LEU A 17 -3.69 -4.62 -10.21
N MET A 18 -3.74 -3.38 -9.71
CA MET A 18 -2.80 -2.33 -10.08
C MET A 18 -1.36 -2.71 -9.71
N MET A 19 -1.17 -3.37 -8.56
CA MET A 19 0.15 -3.83 -8.11
C MET A 19 0.76 -4.89 -9.05
N ILE A 20 -0.05 -5.80 -9.62
CA ILE A 20 0.43 -6.73 -10.67
C ILE A 20 0.95 -5.93 -11.85
N VAL A 21 0.17 -4.98 -12.37
CA VAL A 21 0.59 -4.13 -13.50
C VAL A 21 1.89 -3.40 -13.18
N ALA A 22 2.05 -2.89 -11.95
CA ALA A 22 3.25 -2.17 -11.52
C ALA A 22 4.52 -3.03 -11.57
N HIS A 23 4.41 -4.32 -11.25
CA HIS A 23 5.56 -5.19 -11.07
C HIS A 23 5.83 -6.09 -12.28
N THR A 24 4.88 -6.27 -13.19
CA THR A 24 5.12 -6.93 -14.49
C THR A 24 5.69 -5.98 -15.55
N THR A 25 5.53 -4.66 -15.39
CA THR A 25 6.01 -3.63 -16.32
C THR A 25 7.37 -3.02 -15.94
N TRP A 26 8.00 -3.52 -14.88
CA TRP A 26 9.13 -2.90 -14.18
C TRP A 26 10.37 -2.60 -15.07
N SER A 27 10.57 -3.34 -16.17
CA SER A 27 11.74 -3.18 -17.05
C SER A 27 11.54 -2.22 -18.23
N GLN A 28 10.34 -1.67 -18.44
CA GLN A 28 10.00 -0.95 -19.68
C GLN A 28 9.62 0.52 -19.44
N TRP A 29 10.54 1.34 -18.90
CA TRP A 29 10.44 2.79 -19.09
C TRP A 29 10.76 3.11 -20.58
N GLY A 30 9.88 2.68 -21.47
CA GLY A 30 9.94 2.96 -22.90
C GLY A 30 9.16 4.23 -23.23
N ASN A 31 9.42 4.79 -24.41
CA ASN A 31 8.72 5.95 -24.95
C ASN A 31 7.24 5.66 -25.34
N ASP A 32 6.72 4.46 -25.05
CA ASP A 32 5.35 4.11 -25.39
C ASP A 32 4.34 4.64 -24.34
N PRO A 33 3.32 5.41 -24.76
CA PRO A 33 2.32 6.00 -23.88
C PRO A 33 1.49 4.99 -23.06
N LEU A 34 1.19 3.81 -23.60
CA LEU A 34 0.37 2.81 -22.93
C LEU A 34 1.16 2.08 -21.83
N THR A 35 2.43 1.73 -22.06
CA THR A 35 3.26 1.07 -21.00
C THR A 35 3.50 2.08 -19.89
N PHE A 36 3.78 3.33 -20.28
CA PHE A 36 3.87 4.43 -19.35
C PHE A 36 2.59 4.58 -18.51
N THR A 37 1.41 4.61 -19.14
CA THR A 37 0.12 4.71 -18.44
C THR A 37 -0.11 3.52 -17.51
N GLY A 38 0.19 2.30 -17.97
CA GLY A 38 0.09 1.09 -17.17
C GLY A 38 0.98 1.13 -15.93
N LEU A 39 2.25 1.52 -16.08
CA LEU A 39 3.20 1.67 -14.98
C LEU A 39 2.77 2.77 -14.00
N PHE A 40 2.33 3.92 -14.52
CA PHE A 40 1.87 5.06 -13.72
C PHE A 40 0.65 4.71 -12.86
N LEU A 41 -0.35 4.08 -13.48
CA LEU A 41 -1.52 3.56 -12.77
C LEU A 41 -1.10 2.47 -11.79
N GLY A 42 -0.27 1.52 -12.20
CA GLY A 42 0.19 0.43 -11.35
C GLY A 42 0.90 0.92 -10.09
N GLN A 43 1.84 1.87 -10.22
CA GLN A 43 2.59 2.47 -9.12
C GLN A 43 1.70 3.21 -8.10
N SER A 44 0.46 3.51 -8.48
CA SER A 44 -0.53 4.20 -7.68
C SER A 44 -1.40 3.26 -6.83
N ALA A 45 -1.17 1.94 -6.90
CA ALA A 45 -1.84 0.93 -6.07
C ALA A 45 -1.83 1.24 -4.55
N PRO A 46 -0.72 1.70 -3.94
CA PRO A 46 -0.66 1.97 -2.50
C PRO A 46 -1.69 3.00 -2.02
N LEU A 47 -2.06 3.96 -2.87
CA LEU A 47 -3.05 5.00 -2.56
C LEU A 47 -4.39 4.40 -2.11
N LEU A 48 -4.84 3.34 -2.79
CA LEU A 48 -6.09 2.66 -2.48
C LEU A 48 -6.00 1.89 -1.16
N PHE A 49 -4.86 1.23 -0.89
CA PHE A 49 -4.63 0.52 0.37
C PHE A 49 -4.59 1.48 1.55
N PHE A 50 -3.92 2.61 1.42
CA PHE A 50 -3.77 3.61 2.47
C PHE A 50 -5.10 4.30 2.78
N ALA A 51 -5.85 4.71 1.77
CA ALA A 51 -7.19 5.29 1.94
C ALA A 51 -8.14 4.33 2.66
N VAL A 52 -8.19 3.06 2.25
CA VAL A 52 -9.03 2.05 2.92
C VAL A 52 -8.54 1.75 4.33
N SER A 53 -7.23 1.67 4.55
CA SER A 53 -6.64 1.44 5.88
C SER A 53 -7.03 2.56 6.86
N GLY A 54 -6.98 3.82 6.43
CA GLY A 54 -7.46 4.96 7.20
C GLY A 54 -8.93 4.84 7.60
N ILE A 55 -9.81 4.38 6.72
CA ILE A 55 -11.23 4.17 7.05
C ILE A 55 -11.39 3.04 8.06
N THR A 56 -10.73 1.90 7.81
CA THR A 56 -10.88 0.73 8.68
C THR A 56 -10.35 0.98 10.09
N SER A 57 -9.34 1.82 10.28
CA SER A 57 -8.86 2.19 11.62
C SER A 57 -9.93 2.95 12.42
N THR A 58 -10.74 3.80 11.77
CA THR A 58 -11.88 4.46 12.42
C THR A 58 -12.94 3.49 12.91
N PHE A 59 -13.09 2.32 12.28
CA PHE A 59 -13.97 1.26 12.77
C PHE A 59 -13.30 0.46 13.88
N GLN A 60 -12.01 0.17 13.75
CA GLN A 60 -11.27 -0.63 14.72
C GLN A 60 -11.25 0.04 16.10
N ILE A 61 -11.04 1.36 16.17
CA ILE A 61 -10.98 2.09 17.46
C ILE A 61 -12.32 2.11 18.21
N THR A 62 -13.44 1.83 17.52
CA THR A 62 -14.75 1.68 18.20
C THR A 62 -14.97 0.30 18.81
N ARG A 63 -14.11 -0.67 18.48
CA ARG A 63 -14.27 -2.09 18.87
C ARG A 63 -13.08 -2.67 19.63
N ARG A 64 -11.95 -1.96 19.66
CA ARG A 64 -10.69 -2.42 20.22
C ARG A 64 -10.04 -1.29 21.01
N SER A 65 -9.25 -1.65 22.01
CA SER A 65 -8.43 -0.68 22.74
C SER A 65 -7.35 -0.09 21.84
N LEU A 66 -6.87 1.10 22.20
CA LEU A 66 -5.81 1.79 21.47
C LEU A 66 -4.56 0.92 21.42
N GLN A 67 -4.20 0.30 22.55
CA GLN A 67 -3.06 -0.59 22.69
C GLN A 67 -3.16 -1.77 21.73
N THR A 68 -4.34 -2.42 21.63
CA THR A 68 -4.52 -3.53 20.69
C THR A 68 -4.23 -3.12 19.26
N ILE A 69 -4.71 -1.95 18.83
CA ILE A 69 -4.47 -1.44 17.48
C ILE A 69 -2.98 -1.12 17.30
N VAL A 70 -2.38 -0.36 18.22
CA VAL A 70 -0.97 0.04 18.14
C VAL A 70 -0.06 -1.19 18.04
N PHE A 71 -0.16 -2.15 18.97
CA PHE A 71 0.71 -3.33 18.95
C PHE A 71 0.48 -4.23 17.73
N SER A 72 -0.77 -4.38 17.26
CA SER A 72 -1.06 -5.16 16.05
C SER A 72 -0.44 -4.52 14.81
N TYR A 73 -0.51 -3.20 14.69
CA TYR A 73 0.07 -2.48 13.56
C TYR A 73 1.59 -2.30 13.66
N LEU A 74 2.16 -2.25 14.87
CA LEU A 74 3.62 -2.35 15.04
C LEU A 74 4.14 -3.68 14.50
N ALA A 75 3.45 -4.79 14.75
CA ALA A 75 3.81 -6.08 14.17
C ALA A 75 3.68 -6.09 12.63
N ILE A 76 2.66 -5.42 12.06
CA ILE A 76 2.57 -5.20 10.61
C ILE A 76 3.73 -4.33 10.09
N GLY A 77 4.14 -3.32 10.85
CA GLY A 77 5.31 -2.50 10.51
C GLY A 77 6.60 -3.31 10.46
N ILE A 78 6.80 -4.21 11.42
CA ILE A 78 7.93 -5.16 11.44
C ILE A 78 7.86 -6.13 10.25
N LEU A 79 6.66 -6.64 9.92
CA LEU A 79 6.46 -7.43 8.70
C LEU A 79 6.87 -6.67 7.43
N GLY A 80 6.78 -5.34 7.44
CA GLY A 80 7.33 -4.51 6.38
C GLY A 80 8.84 -4.71 6.14
N ILE A 81 9.63 -5.11 7.14
CA ILE A 81 11.05 -5.45 6.97
C ILE A 81 11.19 -6.69 6.06
N SER A 82 10.33 -7.69 6.25
CA SER A 82 10.26 -8.87 5.38
C SER A 82 9.99 -8.47 3.93
N TYR A 83 8.99 -7.59 3.73
CA TYR A 83 8.65 -7.09 2.39
C TYR A 83 9.78 -6.27 1.77
N ASN A 84 10.47 -5.44 2.57
CA ASN A 84 11.63 -4.70 2.11
C ASN A 84 12.73 -5.65 1.64
N ALA A 85 13.08 -6.66 2.47
CA ALA A 85 14.11 -7.64 2.15
C ALA A 85 13.77 -8.48 0.91
N LEU A 86 12.48 -8.73 0.67
CA LEU A 86 12.01 -9.39 -0.55
C LEU A 86 12.38 -8.60 -1.81
N ILE A 87 12.07 -7.30 -1.82
CA ILE A 87 12.30 -6.42 -2.98
C ILE A 87 13.77 -6.04 -3.08
N ARG A 88 14.41 -5.78 -1.93
CA ARG A 88 15.78 -5.28 -1.78
C ARG A 88 16.57 -6.20 -0.84
N PRO A 89 16.95 -7.38 -1.30
CA PRO A 89 17.64 -8.37 -0.49
C PRO A 89 19.04 -7.94 0.01
N ASN A 90 19.65 -6.90 -0.56
CA ASN A 90 20.86 -6.27 -0.02
C ASN A 90 20.56 -5.27 1.11
N LEU A 91 19.43 -5.48 1.81
CA LEU A 91 18.82 -4.55 2.75
C LEU A 91 19.80 -4.04 3.81
N PHE A 92 20.75 -4.86 4.23
CA PHE A 92 21.76 -4.48 5.24
C PHE A 92 22.75 -3.42 4.76
N PHE A 93 23.26 -3.53 3.52
CA PHE A 93 24.16 -2.50 2.96
C PHE A 93 23.42 -1.18 2.73
N GLU A 94 22.15 -1.25 2.36
CA GLU A 94 21.30 -0.07 2.24
C GLU A 94 20.95 0.53 3.61
N TRP A 95 20.62 -0.27 4.64
CA TRP A 95 20.23 0.22 5.97
C TRP A 95 21.35 0.89 6.76
N GLN A 96 22.59 0.48 6.54
CA GLN A 96 23.76 1.20 7.09
C GLN A 96 23.83 2.65 6.59
N THR A 97 23.13 2.98 5.49
CA THR A 97 23.14 4.32 4.89
C THR A 97 21.74 4.96 4.81
N ARG A 98 20.65 4.19 4.79
CA ARG A 98 19.26 4.63 4.56
C ARG A 98 18.22 3.68 5.14
N LEU A 99 17.44 4.11 6.13
CA LEU A 99 16.21 3.41 6.50
C LEU A 99 15.09 3.73 5.50
N VAL A 100 14.55 2.72 4.83
CA VAL A 100 13.49 2.88 3.82
C VAL A 100 12.18 2.28 4.33
N PHE A 101 11.12 3.09 4.32
CA PHE A 101 9.76 2.62 4.59
C PHE A 101 9.05 2.25 3.29
N ASP A 102 8.38 1.09 3.34
CA ASP A 102 7.55 0.59 2.25
C ASP A 102 6.08 0.47 2.74
N ILE A 103 5.22 -0.10 1.91
CA ILE A 103 3.77 -0.07 2.02
C ILE A 103 3.26 -0.50 3.41
N LEU A 104 3.86 -1.52 4.03
CA LEU A 104 3.41 -2.05 5.32
C LEU A 104 3.77 -1.14 6.51
N GLN A 105 4.96 -0.55 6.51
CA GLN A 105 5.37 0.44 7.52
C GLN A 105 4.49 1.68 7.46
N ILE A 106 4.17 2.14 6.25
CA ILE A 106 3.30 3.30 6.06
C ILE A 106 1.86 3.00 6.45
N ILE A 107 1.34 1.79 6.17
CA ILE A 107 0.06 1.32 6.71
C ILE A 107 0.07 1.36 8.23
N ALA A 108 1.13 0.85 8.87
CA ALA A 108 1.24 0.86 10.32
C ALA A 108 1.18 2.28 10.90
N ILE A 109 2.02 3.19 10.38
CA ILE A 109 2.08 4.58 10.83
C ILE A 109 0.76 5.31 10.56
N GLY A 110 0.25 5.23 9.35
CA GLY A 110 -0.99 5.92 8.97
C GLY A 110 -2.20 5.44 9.77
N VAL A 111 -2.31 4.14 10.04
CA VAL A 111 -3.37 3.61 10.91
C VAL A 111 -3.22 4.09 12.34
N ILE A 112 -2.01 4.06 12.92
CA ILE A 112 -1.77 4.57 14.28
C ILE A 112 -2.13 6.06 14.37
N VAL A 113 -1.70 6.88 13.40
CA VAL A 113 -2.00 8.31 13.34
C VAL A 113 -3.50 8.58 13.27
N VAL A 114 -4.23 7.92 12.37
CA VAL A 114 -5.69 8.07 12.28
C VAL A 114 -6.39 7.59 13.55
N THR A 115 -5.88 6.51 14.18
CA THR A 115 -6.44 5.96 15.42
C THR A 115 -6.27 6.92 16.58
N LEU A 116 -5.08 7.51 16.75
CA LEU A 116 -4.82 8.52 17.77
C LEU A 116 -5.72 9.74 17.57
N PHE A 117 -5.85 10.22 16.34
CA PHE A 117 -6.75 11.33 16.01
C PHE A 117 -8.22 10.99 16.30
N GLU A 118 -8.70 9.80 15.93
CA GLU A 118 -10.06 9.34 16.25
C GLU A 118 -10.28 9.21 17.77
N LYS A 119 -9.28 8.77 18.52
CA LYS A 119 -9.36 8.69 19.98
C LYS A 119 -9.52 10.06 20.61
N LEU A 120 -8.74 11.05 20.15
CA LEU A 120 -8.87 12.46 20.56
C LEU A 120 -10.25 13.00 20.19
N ARG A 121 -10.71 12.76 18.95
CA ARG A 121 -12.05 13.14 18.48
C ARG A 121 -13.18 12.59 19.35
N LEU A 122 -13.11 11.31 19.70
CA LEU A 122 -14.10 10.65 20.54
C LEU A 122 -14.17 11.28 21.94
N GLY A 123 -13.02 11.68 22.50
CA GLY A 123 -12.97 12.46 23.74
C GLY A 123 -13.66 13.81 23.63
N LEU A 124 -13.52 14.48 22.49
CA LEU A 124 -14.11 15.79 22.22
C LEU A 124 -15.55 15.75 21.66
N LYS A 125 -16.16 14.55 21.53
CA LYS A 125 -17.54 14.31 21.06
C LYS A 125 -17.91 15.01 19.74
N TRP A 126 -16.98 15.11 18.79
CA TRP A 126 -17.26 15.78 17.52
C TRP A 126 -18.26 15.02 16.63
N ASP A 127 -19.20 15.75 16.03
CA ASP A 127 -20.15 15.22 15.05
C ASP A 127 -19.45 14.76 13.76
N LYS A 128 -19.92 13.63 13.20
CA LYS A 128 -19.40 13.03 11.97
C LYS A 128 -19.44 14.00 10.80
N THR A 129 -20.49 14.82 10.68
CA THR A 129 -20.66 15.77 9.58
C THR A 129 -19.60 16.87 9.59
N ARG A 130 -19.25 17.38 10.78
CA ARG A 130 -18.17 18.37 10.92
C ARG A 130 -16.79 17.74 10.74
N THR A 131 -16.61 16.53 11.26
CA THR A 131 -15.29 15.87 11.26
C THR A 131 -14.78 15.53 9.88
N ARG A 132 -15.66 15.27 8.90
CA ARG A 132 -15.22 14.98 7.52
C ARG A 132 -14.38 16.13 6.94
N TRP A 133 -14.76 17.38 7.19
CA TRP A 133 -14.02 18.54 6.73
C TRP A 133 -12.67 18.69 7.43
N ILE A 134 -12.57 18.26 8.69
CA ILE A 134 -11.28 18.20 9.40
C ILE A 134 -10.37 17.16 8.75
N TYR A 135 -10.89 16.01 8.32
CA TYR A 135 -10.11 15.04 7.55
C TYR A 135 -9.64 15.57 6.20
N LEU A 136 -10.48 16.35 5.51
CA LEU A 136 -10.05 17.04 4.29
C LEU A 136 -8.92 18.04 4.60
N LEU A 137 -9.06 18.87 5.63
CA LEU A 137 -8.01 19.78 6.07
C LEU A 137 -6.72 19.04 6.42
N LEU A 138 -6.79 17.97 7.21
CA LEU A 138 -5.63 17.14 7.56
C LEU A 138 -4.97 16.48 6.35
N THR A 139 -5.73 16.16 5.31
CA THR A 139 -5.17 15.70 4.03
C THR A 139 -4.24 16.76 3.44
N PHE A 140 -4.72 18.00 3.33
CA PHE A 140 -3.91 19.10 2.81
C PHE A 140 -2.76 19.49 3.74
N VAL A 141 -2.96 19.47 5.06
CA VAL A 141 -1.90 19.75 6.05
C VAL A 141 -0.81 18.71 6.00
N ALA A 142 -1.14 17.41 5.96
CA ALA A 142 -0.16 16.33 5.85
C ALA A 142 0.61 16.42 4.53
N PHE A 143 -0.08 16.74 3.43
CA PHE A 143 0.60 16.97 2.15
C PHE A 143 1.49 18.22 2.17
N ALA A 144 1.03 19.35 2.73
CA ALA A 144 1.82 20.58 2.83
C ALA A 144 3.05 20.40 3.72
N ALA A 145 2.95 19.60 4.79
CA ALA A 145 4.07 19.27 5.66
C ALA A 145 5.23 18.64 4.89
N HIS A 146 4.95 17.88 3.82
CA HIS A 146 5.99 17.36 2.92
C HIS A 146 6.92 18.46 2.42
N TYR A 147 6.39 19.58 1.93
CA TYR A 147 7.19 20.68 1.37
C TYR A 147 7.97 21.46 2.42
N ILE A 148 7.43 21.55 3.63
CA ILE A 148 8.11 22.19 4.76
C ILE A 148 9.32 21.33 5.18
N VAL A 149 9.09 20.02 5.26
CA VAL A 149 10.07 19.02 5.69
C VAL A 149 11.17 18.83 4.63
N ASP A 150 10.81 18.75 3.36
CA ASP A 150 11.73 18.62 2.21
C ASP A 150 12.74 19.78 2.12
N LYS A 151 12.37 20.96 2.61
CA LYS A 151 13.21 22.17 2.61
C LYS A 151 13.84 22.49 3.96
N SER A 152 13.59 21.68 4.99
CA SER A 152 14.05 21.98 6.36
C SER A 152 15.50 21.54 6.56
N PRO A 153 16.44 22.45 6.88
CA PRO A 153 17.83 22.08 7.16
C PRO A 153 17.94 21.06 8.32
N ILE A 154 17.11 21.23 9.35
CA ILE A 154 17.07 20.34 10.52
C ILE A 154 16.70 18.91 10.12
N VAL A 155 15.78 18.76 9.16
CA VAL A 155 15.39 17.43 8.67
C VAL A 155 16.49 16.87 7.79
N ILE A 156 17.11 17.66 6.92
CA ILE A 156 18.19 17.19 6.03
C ILE A 156 19.36 16.61 6.84
N ASP A 157 19.71 17.25 7.95
CA ASP A 157 20.80 16.80 8.83
C ASP A 157 20.40 15.65 9.77
N PHE A 158 19.11 15.25 9.78
CA PHE A 158 18.63 14.15 10.62
C PHE A 158 19.11 12.80 10.08
N PRO A 159 19.64 11.87 10.90
CA PRO A 159 20.18 10.60 10.41
C PRO A 159 19.14 9.70 9.71
N TRP A 160 17.84 9.97 9.91
CA TRP A 160 16.73 9.20 9.35
C TRP A 160 15.87 10.07 8.42
N HIS A 161 16.45 11.13 7.84
CA HIS A 161 15.75 12.05 6.95
C HIS A 161 15.10 11.35 5.76
N PHE A 162 15.64 10.21 5.30
CA PHE A 162 15.08 9.35 4.25
C PHE A 162 13.66 8.85 4.52
N VAL A 163 13.23 8.85 5.78
CA VAL A 163 11.87 8.50 6.18
C VAL A 163 10.88 9.63 5.84
N PHE A 164 11.38 10.86 5.82
CA PHE A 164 10.59 12.07 5.66
C PHE A 164 10.75 12.71 4.27
N ILE A 165 11.93 12.55 3.68
CA ILE A 165 12.38 13.14 2.43
C ILE A 165 12.87 12.02 1.52
N GLU A 166 12.45 12.02 0.27
CA GLU A 166 12.93 11.05 -0.71
C GLU A 166 14.23 11.55 -1.36
N PHE A 167 15.32 10.78 -1.21
CA PHE A 167 16.62 11.14 -1.79
C PHE A 167 17.00 10.22 -2.96
N GLY A 168 16.99 10.80 -4.16
CA GLY A 168 17.49 10.17 -5.39
C GLY A 168 16.45 9.31 -6.12
N ARG A 169 16.92 8.32 -6.88
CA ARG A 169 16.09 7.48 -7.77
C ARG A 169 15.53 6.22 -7.11
N VAL A 170 15.71 6.06 -5.80
CA VAL A 170 15.31 4.85 -5.08
C VAL A 170 13.88 5.05 -4.57
N PRO A 171 12.87 4.39 -5.16
CA PRO A 171 11.47 4.67 -4.86
C PRO A 171 11.18 4.35 -3.40
N SER A 172 10.76 5.31 -2.59
CA SER A 172 10.39 5.12 -1.19
C SER A 172 9.01 5.71 -0.90
N PHE A 173 8.54 5.57 0.34
CA PHE A 173 7.29 6.17 0.76
C PHE A 173 7.54 7.21 1.86
N PRO A 174 7.83 8.49 1.53
CA PRO A 174 7.99 9.54 2.53
C PRO A 174 6.71 9.71 3.37
N ILE A 175 6.84 9.71 4.70
CA ILE A 175 5.68 9.59 5.61
C ILE A 175 4.54 10.58 5.29
N PHE A 176 4.85 11.88 5.23
CA PHE A 176 3.85 12.95 5.19
C PHE A 176 2.92 12.91 3.97
N PRO A 177 3.42 12.89 2.72
CA PRO A 177 2.54 12.86 1.56
C PRO A 177 1.67 11.60 1.53
N TRP A 178 2.17 10.46 2.00
CA TRP A 178 1.37 9.23 2.04
C TRP A 178 0.36 9.19 3.19
N ILE A 179 0.65 9.77 4.36
CA ILE A 179 -0.35 9.94 5.45
C ILE A 179 -1.57 10.71 4.97
N SER A 180 -1.40 11.70 4.07
CA SER A 180 -2.52 12.47 3.52
C SER A 180 -3.62 11.56 2.94
N THR A 181 -3.24 10.45 2.31
CA THR A 181 -4.17 9.53 1.65
C THR A 181 -5.05 8.77 2.64
N PHE A 182 -4.57 8.51 3.86
CA PHE A 182 -5.38 7.90 4.93
C PHE A 182 -6.50 8.84 5.36
N PHE A 183 -6.16 10.12 5.58
CA PHE A 183 -7.15 11.13 5.94
C PHE A 183 -8.15 11.37 4.81
N LEU A 184 -7.66 11.42 3.56
CA LEU A 184 -8.52 11.55 2.38
C LEU A 184 -9.52 10.40 2.28
N GLY A 185 -9.07 9.16 2.53
CA GLY A 185 -9.96 8.00 2.58
C GLY A 185 -11.08 8.18 3.60
N VAL A 186 -10.76 8.62 4.83
CA VAL A 186 -11.78 8.86 5.86
C VAL A 186 -12.75 9.97 5.45
N TYR A 187 -12.27 11.06 4.86
CA TYR A 187 -13.12 12.13 4.32
C TYR A 187 -14.08 11.58 3.26
N LEU A 188 -13.58 10.97 2.19
CA LEU A 188 -14.38 10.45 1.09
C LEU A 188 -15.37 9.37 1.53
N TYR A 189 -15.03 8.63 2.59
CA TYR A 189 -15.95 7.67 3.17
C TYR A 189 -17.12 8.33 3.90
N ARG A 190 -16.89 9.46 4.57
CA ARG A 190 -17.94 10.21 5.29
C ARG A 190 -18.70 11.18 4.37
N SER A 191 -18.18 11.42 3.18
CA SER A 191 -18.82 12.24 2.16
C SER A 191 -19.88 11.47 1.36
N SER A 192 -20.81 12.22 0.81
CA SER A 192 -21.83 11.74 -0.13
C SER A 192 -21.19 11.33 -1.46
N ILE A 193 -21.93 10.56 -2.25
CA ILE A 193 -21.44 10.13 -3.57
C ILE A 193 -21.24 11.31 -4.54
N THR A 194 -22.08 12.34 -4.43
CA THR A 194 -21.99 13.57 -5.21
C THR A 194 -20.74 14.38 -4.85
N GLU A 195 -20.42 14.48 -3.56
CA GLU A 195 -19.18 15.13 -3.11
C GLU A 195 -17.95 14.38 -3.62
N ASN A 196 -17.96 13.05 -3.63
CA ASN A 196 -16.85 12.26 -4.19
C ASN A 196 -16.69 12.50 -5.70
N LEU A 197 -17.79 12.60 -6.44
CA LEU A 197 -17.75 12.97 -7.86
C LEU A 197 -17.18 14.38 -8.05
N PHE A 198 -17.68 15.36 -7.29
CA PHE A 198 -17.21 16.74 -7.36
C PHE A 198 -15.70 16.87 -7.07
N VAL A 199 -15.23 16.25 -5.99
CA VAL A 199 -13.80 16.20 -5.64
C VAL A 199 -13.00 15.53 -6.75
N SER A 200 -13.50 14.43 -7.34
CA SER A 200 -12.82 13.77 -8.45
C SER A 200 -12.73 14.67 -9.68
N THR A 201 -13.78 15.42 -10.01
CA THR A 201 -13.79 16.34 -11.15
C THR A 201 -12.78 17.46 -10.94
N ILE A 202 -12.79 18.12 -9.79
CA ILE A 202 -11.82 19.18 -9.46
C ILE A 202 -10.39 18.64 -9.52
N ALA A 203 -10.12 17.53 -8.85
CA ALA A 203 -8.79 16.95 -8.77
C ALA A 203 -8.29 16.50 -10.14
N THR A 204 -9.16 15.93 -10.99
CA THR A 204 -8.84 15.59 -12.38
C THR A 204 -8.53 16.82 -13.21
N SER A 205 -9.33 17.88 -13.10
CA SER A 205 -9.10 19.15 -13.81
C SER A 205 -7.76 19.78 -13.41
N ILE A 206 -7.44 19.83 -12.10
CA ILE A 206 -6.16 20.37 -11.63
C ILE A 206 -4.99 19.50 -12.13
N THR A 207 -5.14 18.17 -12.08
CA THR A 207 -4.12 17.24 -12.62
C THR A 207 -3.92 17.46 -14.12
N GLY A 208 -5.00 17.62 -14.88
CA GLY A 208 -4.96 17.87 -16.32
C GLY A 208 -4.28 19.20 -16.66
N LEU A 209 -4.61 20.27 -15.93
CA LEU A 209 -3.95 21.58 -16.07
C LEU A 209 -2.46 21.51 -15.71
N TYR A 210 -2.12 20.79 -14.63
CA TYR A 210 -0.74 20.58 -14.22
C TYR A 210 0.05 19.81 -15.29
N ALA A 211 -0.52 18.72 -15.79
CA ALA A 211 0.05 17.93 -16.87
C ALA A 211 0.27 18.79 -18.12
N PHE A 212 -0.76 19.54 -18.55
CA PHE A 212 -0.67 20.45 -19.70
C PHE A 212 0.45 21.50 -19.55
N TYR A 213 0.58 22.10 -18.37
CA TYR A 213 1.63 23.08 -18.08
C TYR A 213 3.05 22.48 -18.20
N TYR A 214 3.28 21.27 -17.67
CA TYR A 214 4.61 20.66 -17.72
C TYR A 214 4.92 20.04 -19.09
N TYR A 215 3.95 19.39 -19.74
CA TYR A 215 4.13 18.84 -21.09
C TYR A 215 4.33 19.91 -22.16
N SER A 216 3.86 21.14 -21.93
CA SER A 216 4.14 22.28 -22.83
C SER A 216 5.52 22.91 -22.63
N LYS A 217 6.24 22.58 -21.55
CA LYS A 217 7.51 23.22 -21.17
C LYS A 217 8.70 22.27 -21.03
N LEU A 218 8.47 21.00 -20.75
CA LEU A 218 9.51 20.01 -20.50
C LEU A 218 9.42 18.84 -21.48
N PRO A 219 10.54 18.17 -21.77
CA PRO A 219 10.52 16.86 -22.41
C PRO A 219 9.61 15.89 -21.64
N ILE A 220 8.92 14.99 -22.36
CA ILE A 220 7.97 14.02 -21.78
C ILE A 220 8.61 13.23 -20.62
N ALA A 221 9.86 12.79 -20.78
CA ALA A 221 10.57 12.03 -19.75
C ALA A 221 10.78 12.81 -18.43
N GLU A 222 10.93 14.14 -18.50
CA GLU A 222 11.05 14.97 -17.30
C GLU A 222 9.68 15.28 -16.71
N ALA A 223 8.73 15.73 -17.53
CA ALA A 223 7.35 16.01 -17.10
C ALA A 223 6.71 14.82 -16.36
N THR A 224 7.05 13.60 -16.77
CA THR A 224 6.58 12.35 -16.16
C THR A 224 7.22 12.03 -14.82
N PHE A 225 8.51 12.34 -14.62
CA PHE A 225 9.15 12.25 -13.31
C PHE A 225 8.44 13.17 -12.30
N TYR A 226 8.09 14.38 -12.72
CA TYR A 226 7.31 15.32 -11.91
C TYR A 226 5.90 14.82 -11.59
N ALA A 227 5.32 13.95 -12.42
CA ALA A 227 4.02 13.35 -12.15
C ALA A 227 4.11 12.07 -11.29
N SER A 228 5.31 11.52 -11.03
CA SER A 228 5.44 10.18 -10.43
C SER A 228 5.36 10.14 -8.90
N LYS A 229 5.13 8.94 -8.37
CA LYS A 229 5.13 8.67 -6.92
C LYS A 229 6.45 9.03 -6.21
N VAL A 230 7.56 9.07 -6.96
CA VAL A 230 8.93 9.28 -6.45
C VAL A 230 9.15 10.72 -5.98
N ARG A 231 8.40 11.69 -6.53
CA ARG A 231 8.48 13.10 -6.10
C ARG A 231 7.25 13.54 -5.32
N PHE A 232 6.16 12.77 -5.38
CA PHE A 232 4.85 13.09 -4.83
C PHE A 232 4.49 14.59 -4.99
N SER A 233 4.52 15.06 -6.24
CA SER A 233 4.27 16.48 -6.56
C SER A 233 2.82 16.89 -6.30
N ILE A 234 2.55 18.19 -6.43
CA ILE A 234 1.18 18.74 -6.44
C ILE A 234 0.32 18.02 -7.49
N GLY A 235 0.85 17.79 -8.70
CA GLY A 235 0.16 17.06 -9.75
C GLY A 235 -0.16 15.62 -9.33
N TYR A 236 0.79 14.91 -8.73
CA TYR A 236 0.56 13.55 -8.24
C TYR A 236 -0.41 13.50 -7.06
N PHE A 237 -0.40 14.49 -6.17
CA PHE A 237 -1.35 14.59 -5.06
C PHE A 237 -2.79 14.76 -5.55
N PHE A 238 -3.03 15.64 -6.53
CA PHE A 238 -4.35 15.78 -7.13
C PHE A 238 -4.74 14.56 -7.97
N PHE A 239 -3.79 13.94 -8.68
CA PHE A 239 -4.05 12.67 -9.35
C PHE A 239 -4.48 11.59 -8.35
N SER A 240 -3.77 11.49 -7.23
CA SER A 240 -4.07 10.56 -6.14
C SER A 240 -5.47 10.83 -5.57
N THR A 241 -5.79 12.11 -5.39
CA THR A 241 -7.11 12.55 -4.92
C THR A 241 -8.21 12.15 -5.90
N ALA A 242 -7.99 12.36 -7.21
CA ALA A 242 -8.91 11.95 -8.26
C ALA A 242 -9.11 10.43 -8.27
N LEU A 243 -8.03 9.66 -8.29
CA LEU A 243 -8.07 8.20 -8.32
C LEU A 243 -8.85 7.61 -7.13
N ILE A 244 -8.53 8.03 -5.90
CA ILE A 244 -9.22 7.55 -4.70
C ILE A 244 -10.70 7.96 -4.74
N SER A 245 -11.01 9.20 -5.12
CA SER A 245 -12.40 9.69 -5.20
C SER A 245 -13.22 8.96 -6.26
N ILE A 246 -12.65 8.70 -7.44
CA ILE A 246 -13.26 7.90 -8.51
C ILE A 246 -13.53 6.48 -8.01
N ALA A 247 -12.55 5.85 -7.34
CA ALA A 247 -12.75 4.51 -6.77
C ALA A 247 -13.93 4.49 -5.80
N PHE A 248 -14.01 5.44 -4.86
CA PHE A 248 -15.17 5.54 -3.96
C PHE A 248 -16.48 5.80 -4.69
N TYR A 249 -16.50 6.70 -5.67
CA TYR A 249 -17.68 6.96 -6.48
C TYR A 249 -18.17 5.70 -7.18
N VAL A 250 -17.29 5.01 -7.91
CA VAL A 250 -17.60 3.81 -8.70
C VAL A 250 -18.09 2.67 -7.79
N PHE A 251 -17.34 2.29 -6.76
CA PHE A 251 -17.70 1.14 -5.92
C PHE A 251 -18.89 1.39 -4.99
N ARG A 252 -19.26 2.66 -4.75
CA ARG A 252 -20.52 3.01 -4.06
C ARG A 252 -21.71 3.08 -5.01
N ARG A 253 -21.50 3.52 -6.25
CA ARG A 253 -22.56 3.64 -7.26
C ARG A 253 -22.99 2.28 -7.79
N TYR A 254 -22.04 1.40 -8.07
CA TYR A 254 -22.27 0.16 -8.82
C TYR A 254 -22.21 -1.06 -7.89
N GLU A 255 -23.39 -1.49 -7.45
CA GLU A 255 -23.52 -2.61 -6.51
C GLU A 255 -22.91 -3.93 -7.01
N ARG A 256 -22.96 -4.20 -8.31
CA ARG A 256 -22.37 -5.40 -8.93
C ARG A 256 -20.88 -5.55 -8.61
N LEU A 257 -20.14 -4.44 -8.47
CA LEU A 257 -18.71 -4.44 -8.22
C LEU A 257 -18.34 -4.79 -6.76
N ARG A 258 -19.30 -4.67 -5.83
CA ARG A 258 -19.14 -4.93 -4.39
C ARG A 258 -19.85 -6.22 -3.94
N GLN A 259 -20.20 -7.12 -4.87
CA GLN A 259 -20.73 -8.43 -4.52
C GLN A 259 -19.67 -9.24 -3.75
N GLY A 260 -20.07 -9.90 -2.66
CA GLY A 260 -19.14 -10.62 -1.78
C GLY A 260 -18.31 -11.72 -2.46
N ASN A 261 -18.84 -12.30 -3.55
CA ASN A 261 -18.19 -13.36 -4.31
C ASN A 261 -17.32 -12.84 -5.47
N SER A 262 -17.20 -11.52 -5.65
CA SER A 262 -16.37 -10.97 -6.73
C SER A 262 -14.89 -11.19 -6.44
N LEU A 263 -14.11 -11.41 -7.51
CA LEU A 263 -12.67 -11.58 -7.42
C LEU A 263 -11.98 -10.36 -6.77
N LEU A 264 -12.48 -9.15 -7.03
CA LEU A 264 -12.00 -7.91 -6.41
C LEU A 264 -12.18 -7.94 -4.89
N VAL A 265 -13.38 -8.27 -4.41
CA VAL A 265 -13.63 -8.37 -2.98
C VAL A 265 -12.73 -9.45 -2.37
N ARG A 266 -12.58 -10.60 -3.05
CA ARG A 266 -11.72 -11.68 -2.59
C ARG A 266 -10.27 -11.24 -2.41
N PHE A 267 -9.65 -10.64 -3.43
CA PHE A 267 -8.28 -10.10 -3.31
C PHE A 267 -8.17 -9.03 -2.24
N GLY A 268 -9.15 -8.13 -2.14
CA GLY A 268 -9.16 -7.12 -1.09
C GLY A 268 -9.25 -7.70 0.32
N THR A 269 -10.01 -8.79 0.52
CA THR A 269 -10.10 -9.47 1.81
C THR A 269 -8.82 -10.20 2.19
N LEU A 270 -8.04 -10.64 1.20
CA LEU A 270 -6.82 -11.42 1.35
C LEU A 270 -5.58 -10.62 0.90
N SER A 271 -5.65 -9.29 0.94
CA SER A 271 -4.65 -8.41 0.32
C SER A 271 -3.24 -8.61 0.89
N LEU A 272 -3.12 -8.99 2.17
CA LEU A 272 -1.83 -9.29 2.78
C LEU A 272 -1.23 -10.60 2.27
N ILE A 273 -2.05 -11.64 2.05
CA ILE A 273 -1.59 -12.89 1.41
C ILE A 273 -1.22 -12.59 -0.05
N PHE A 274 -2.06 -11.84 -0.75
CA PHE A 274 -1.81 -11.40 -2.13
C PHE A 274 -0.47 -10.68 -2.26
N LEU A 275 -0.12 -9.79 -1.32
CA LEU A 275 1.15 -9.05 -1.30
C LEU A 275 2.37 -9.99 -1.39
N TYR A 276 2.34 -11.16 -0.75
CA TYR A 276 3.45 -12.10 -0.85
C TYR A 276 3.32 -13.07 -2.03
N VAL A 277 2.11 -13.55 -2.31
CA VAL A 277 1.87 -14.50 -3.41
C VAL A 277 2.21 -13.89 -4.77
N HIS A 278 1.80 -12.65 -5.05
CA HIS A 278 2.03 -12.08 -6.38
C HIS A 278 3.52 -11.94 -6.68
N TRP A 279 4.34 -11.54 -5.69
CA TRP A 279 5.79 -11.53 -5.83
C TRP A 279 6.37 -12.92 -6.01
N ALA A 280 5.91 -13.91 -5.26
CA ALA A 280 6.35 -15.30 -5.43
C ALA A 280 6.10 -15.79 -6.86
N VAL A 281 4.90 -15.53 -7.40
CA VAL A 281 4.52 -15.87 -8.77
C VAL A 281 5.40 -15.15 -9.78
N ILE A 282 5.60 -13.83 -9.64
CA ILE A 282 6.47 -13.04 -10.51
C ILE A 282 7.90 -13.59 -10.50
N PHE A 283 8.47 -13.88 -9.32
CA PHE A 283 9.82 -14.42 -9.22
C PHE A 283 9.95 -15.80 -9.84
N LEU A 284 8.98 -16.69 -9.62
CA LEU A 284 8.99 -18.01 -10.25
C LEU A 284 8.95 -17.89 -11.78
N ILE A 285 8.03 -17.09 -12.33
CA ILE A 285 7.96 -16.85 -13.78
C ILE A 285 9.27 -16.26 -14.31
N SER A 286 9.85 -15.27 -13.60
CA SER A 286 11.13 -14.67 -14.01
C SER A 286 12.32 -15.63 -13.98
N LYS A 287 12.30 -16.64 -13.11
CA LYS A 287 13.39 -17.61 -12.96
C LYS A 287 13.29 -18.72 -14.02
N PHE A 288 12.06 -19.14 -14.35
CA PHE A 288 11.82 -20.10 -15.42
C PHE A 288 11.93 -19.45 -16.82
N GLY A 289 11.84 -18.13 -16.90
CA GLY A 289 12.08 -17.37 -18.12
C GLY A 289 13.36 -16.55 -18.07
N LYS A 290 14.44 -17.04 -18.70
CA LYS A 290 15.47 -16.16 -19.34
C LYS A 290 14.84 -15.09 -20.28
N THR A 291 13.53 -15.19 -20.50
CA THR A 291 12.66 -14.45 -21.39
C THR A 291 12.28 -13.04 -20.92
N ILE A 292 12.35 -12.67 -19.63
CA ILE A 292 11.96 -11.29 -19.22
C ILE A 292 12.96 -10.24 -19.73
N GLU A 293 14.25 -10.58 -19.85
CA GLU A 293 15.23 -9.73 -20.53
C GLU A 293 14.97 -9.64 -22.05
N HIS A 294 14.39 -10.68 -22.67
CA HIS A 294 13.99 -10.69 -24.09
C HIS A 294 12.64 -10.01 -24.37
N PHE A 295 11.85 -9.70 -23.35
CA PHE A 295 10.67 -8.84 -23.49
C PHE A 295 11.03 -7.35 -23.43
N GLY A 296 12.33 -6.99 -23.35
CA GLY A 296 12.85 -5.62 -23.28
C GLY A 296 12.84 -4.82 -24.58
N GLY A 297 11.90 -5.05 -25.49
CA GLY A 297 11.82 -4.32 -26.75
C GLY A 297 10.38 -4.09 -27.20
N THR A 298 9.92 -2.84 -27.12
CA THR A 298 8.60 -2.35 -27.57
C THR A 298 7.38 -3.11 -26.99
N TRP A 299 6.19 -2.56 -27.15
CA TRP A 299 4.96 -3.18 -26.66
C TRP A 299 4.82 -4.60 -27.18
N ASN A 300 4.81 -5.57 -26.24
CA ASN A 300 4.52 -6.94 -26.59
C ASN A 300 3.10 -7.25 -26.09
N PRO A 301 2.15 -7.69 -26.95
CA PRO A 301 0.85 -8.21 -26.49
C PRO A 301 0.99 -9.29 -25.41
N ASN A 302 2.18 -9.90 -25.29
CA ASN A 302 2.57 -10.78 -24.21
C ASN A 302 2.61 -10.13 -22.82
N LEU A 303 2.67 -8.79 -22.68
CA LEU A 303 2.66 -8.10 -21.37
C LEU A 303 1.29 -8.16 -20.70
N LEU A 304 0.21 -7.89 -21.43
CA LEU A 304 -1.15 -8.04 -20.90
C LEU A 304 -1.41 -9.51 -20.57
N LEU A 305 -1.00 -10.43 -21.46
CA LEU A 305 -1.05 -11.86 -21.20
C LEU A 305 -0.26 -12.24 -19.94
N LEU A 306 0.93 -11.68 -19.72
CA LEU A 306 1.73 -11.90 -18.51
C LEU A 306 1.01 -11.39 -17.26
N CYS A 307 0.41 -10.19 -17.30
CA CYS A 307 -0.43 -9.68 -16.22
C CYS A 307 -1.57 -10.66 -15.90
N PHE A 308 -2.26 -11.18 -16.92
CA PHE A 308 -3.33 -12.17 -16.74
C PHE A 308 -2.81 -13.49 -16.17
N ILE A 309 -1.65 -13.98 -16.62
CA ILE A 309 -1.02 -15.20 -16.09
C ILE A 309 -0.64 -15.01 -14.62
N VAL A 310 0.04 -13.90 -14.27
CA VAL A 310 0.41 -13.58 -12.90
C VAL A 310 -0.84 -13.48 -12.02
N LEU A 311 -1.89 -12.82 -12.53
CA LEU A 311 -3.17 -12.70 -11.84
C LEU A 311 -3.83 -14.06 -11.59
N ALA A 312 -3.92 -14.89 -12.63
CA ALA A 312 -4.55 -16.21 -12.56
C ALA A 312 -3.80 -17.14 -11.60
N LEU A 313 -2.47 -17.21 -11.72
CA LEU A 313 -1.63 -18.01 -10.83
C LEU A 313 -1.67 -17.50 -9.40
N SER A 314 -1.69 -16.18 -9.19
CA SER A 314 -1.86 -15.60 -7.85
C SER A 314 -3.22 -15.99 -7.26
N ALA A 315 -4.30 -15.92 -8.06
CA ALA A 315 -5.63 -16.31 -7.62
C ALA A 315 -5.69 -17.78 -7.21
N VAL A 316 -5.22 -18.69 -8.07
CA VAL A 316 -5.19 -20.13 -7.79
C VAL A 316 -4.35 -20.43 -6.55
N THR A 317 -3.18 -19.80 -6.41
CA THR A 317 -2.29 -20.00 -5.27
C THR A 317 -2.92 -19.51 -3.96
N ILE A 318 -3.56 -18.33 -3.97
CA ILE A 318 -4.28 -17.81 -2.80
C ILE A 318 -5.41 -18.76 -2.41
N GLU A 319 -6.21 -19.24 -3.36
CA GLU A 319 -7.29 -20.18 -3.06
C GLU A 319 -6.75 -21.51 -2.53
N ALA A 320 -5.62 -22.01 -3.05
CA ALA A 320 -4.96 -23.19 -2.51
C ALA A 320 -4.49 -22.97 -1.07
N ILE A 321 -3.83 -21.83 -0.78
CA ILE A 321 -3.38 -21.48 0.58
C ILE A 321 -4.56 -21.46 1.55
N VAL A 322 -5.67 -20.82 1.16
CA VAL A 322 -6.86 -20.71 2.02
C VAL A 322 -7.56 -22.06 2.19
N LYS A 323 -7.75 -22.81 1.11
CA LYS A 323 -8.47 -24.10 1.13
C LYS A 323 -7.71 -25.17 1.91
N PHE A 324 -6.41 -25.29 1.69
CA PHE A 324 -5.55 -26.28 2.35
C PHE A 324 -4.92 -25.77 3.65
N GLN A 325 -5.26 -24.53 4.06
CA GLN A 325 -4.73 -23.89 5.27
C GLN A 325 -3.19 -23.88 5.33
N ILE A 326 -2.55 -23.69 4.18
CA ILE A 326 -1.08 -23.72 4.07
C ILE A 326 -0.49 -22.62 4.95
N GLY A 327 0.44 -23.00 5.83
CA GLY A 327 1.07 -22.10 6.79
C GLY A 327 0.22 -21.79 8.03
N ARG A 328 -1.04 -22.24 8.11
CA ARG A 328 -1.82 -22.07 9.34
C ARG A 328 -1.31 -23.04 10.40
N ASN A 329 -0.82 -22.51 11.52
CA ASN A 329 -0.38 -23.34 12.64
C ASN A 329 -0.91 -22.76 13.96
N ALA A 330 -2.14 -23.14 14.27
CA ALA A 330 -2.85 -22.63 15.44
C ALA A 330 -2.13 -22.95 16.76
N LYS A 331 -1.28 -23.98 16.85
CA LYS A 331 -0.60 -24.33 18.10
C LYS A 331 0.60 -23.44 18.38
N ILE A 332 1.38 -23.06 17.36
CA ILE A 332 2.57 -22.23 17.54
C ILE A 332 2.15 -20.77 17.80
N PHE A 333 1.15 -20.28 17.06
CA PHE A 333 0.75 -18.87 17.08
C PHE A 333 -0.31 -18.51 18.12
N THR A 334 -0.74 -19.46 18.96
CA THR A 334 -1.46 -19.17 20.22
C THR A 334 -0.52 -18.76 21.36
N SER A 335 0.79 -18.93 21.20
CA SER A 335 1.79 -18.49 22.18
C SER A 335 2.47 -17.19 21.72
N PRO A 336 2.69 -16.20 22.60
CA PRO A 336 3.48 -15.01 22.29
C PRO A 336 4.88 -15.35 21.77
N TRP A 337 5.47 -16.45 22.24
CA TRP A 337 6.80 -16.89 21.82
C TRP A 337 6.88 -17.31 20.35
N GLY A 338 5.79 -17.85 19.78
CA GLY A 338 5.72 -18.14 18.36
C GLY A 338 5.83 -16.87 17.51
N TRP A 339 5.21 -15.78 17.98
CA TRP A 339 5.31 -14.46 17.34
C TRP A 339 6.69 -13.83 17.51
N VAL A 340 7.30 -13.94 18.70
CA VAL A 340 8.68 -13.48 18.92
C VAL A 340 9.64 -14.21 17.98
N ALA A 341 9.54 -15.54 17.87
CA ALA A 341 10.38 -16.33 16.98
C ALA A 341 10.17 -15.93 15.50
N LEU A 342 8.93 -15.74 15.07
CA LEU A 342 8.61 -15.29 13.71
C LEU A 342 9.18 -13.89 13.42
N THR A 343 9.02 -12.95 14.35
CA THR A 343 9.59 -11.59 14.25
C THR A 343 11.11 -11.62 14.17
N LEU A 344 11.76 -12.42 15.02
CA LEU A 344 13.21 -12.59 14.96
C LEU A 344 13.64 -13.18 13.61
N ALA A 345 12.93 -14.19 13.10
CA ALA A 345 13.22 -14.76 11.78
C ALA A 345 13.12 -13.71 10.66
N ILE A 346 12.07 -12.88 10.66
CA ILE A 346 11.86 -11.79 9.68
C ILE A 346 13.02 -10.77 9.71
N VAL A 347 13.52 -10.45 10.90
CA VAL A 347 14.58 -9.43 11.04
C VAL A 347 15.96 -10.02 10.77
N LEU A 348 16.20 -11.27 11.18
CA LEU A 348 17.51 -11.89 11.13
C LEU A 348 17.81 -12.59 9.80
N LEU A 349 16.80 -13.12 9.10
CA LEU A 349 17.01 -13.85 7.84
C LEU A 349 17.80 -13.03 6.79
N PRO A 350 17.52 -11.73 6.56
CA PRO A 350 18.29 -10.90 5.64
C PRO A 350 19.73 -10.65 6.10
N LEU A 351 20.07 -10.93 7.37
CA LEU A 351 21.38 -10.71 7.97
C LEU A 351 22.27 -11.96 7.95
N THR A 352 21.76 -13.09 7.48
CA THR A 352 22.46 -14.39 7.54
C THR A 352 23.60 -14.55 6.53
N GLY A 353 23.70 -13.67 5.52
CA GLY A 353 24.65 -13.82 4.40
C GLY A 353 24.29 -14.96 3.42
N LEU A 354 23.07 -15.52 3.52
CA LEU A 354 22.58 -16.55 2.61
C LEU A 354 22.42 -16.03 1.17
N PRO A 355 22.39 -16.92 0.16
CA PRO A 355 22.14 -16.52 -1.21
C PRO A 355 20.83 -15.74 -1.38
N LEU A 356 20.84 -14.72 -2.24
CA LEU A 356 19.73 -13.80 -2.49
C LEU A 356 18.37 -14.48 -2.64
N GLN A 357 18.34 -15.57 -3.39
CA GLN A 357 17.13 -16.34 -3.69
C GLN A 357 16.57 -17.01 -2.42
N VAL A 358 17.45 -17.52 -1.56
CA VAL A 358 17.06 -18.15 -0.30
C VAL A 358 16.43 -17.11 0.63
N VAL A 359 17.04 -15.93 0.73
CA VAL A 359 16.46 -14.81 1.51
C VAL A 359 15.09 -14.43 0.96
N ARG A 360 14.95 -14.19 -0.36
CA ARG A 360 13.66 -13.83 -0.98
C ARG A 360 12.56 -14.85 -0.73
N PHE A 361 12.81 -16.14 -1.02
CA PHE A 361 11.81 -17.18 -0.80
C PHE A 361 11.53 -17.43 0.68
N GLY A 362 12.54 -17.28 1.55
CA GLY A 362 12.35 -17.33 2.99
C GLY A 362 11.47 -16.18 3.49
N GLU A 363 11.68 -14.95 3.03
CA GLU A 363 10.83 -13.80 3.37
C GLU A 363 9.40 -13.95 2.85
N ILE A 364 9.21 -14.52 1.66
CA ILE A 364 7.87 -14.91 1.18
C ILE A 364 7.21 -15.88 2.14
N ALA A 365 7.93 -16.93 2.55
CA ALA A 365 7.39 -17.96 3.44
C ALA A 365 7.05 -17.38 4.82
N LEU A 366 7.94 -16.58 5.42
CA LEU A 366 7.71 -15.90 6.70
C LEU A 366 6.54 -14.91 6.61
N GLY A 367 6.46 -14.17 5.51
CA GLY A 367 5.36 -13.24 5.25
C GLY A 367 4.00 -13.92 5.10
N LEU A 368 3.94 -15.05 4.38
CA LEU A 368 2.73 -15.86 4.27
C LEU A 368 2.34 -16.50 5.61
N LEU A 369 3.33 -16.96 6.38
CA LEU A 369 3.13 -17.49 7.73
C LEU A 369 2.52 -16.43 8.65
N PHE A 370 3.03 -15.21 8.61
CA PHE A 370 2.43 -14.07 9.32
C PHE A 370 1.01 -13.79 8.83
N ALA A 371 0.81 -13.66 7.52
CA ALA A 371 -0.45 -13.24 6.92
C ALA A 371 -1.60 -14.22 7.22
N THR A 372 -1.31 -15.51 7.24
CA THR A 372 -2.30 -16.58 7.49
C THR A 372 -2.68 -16.71 8.97
N ASN A 373 -1.80 -16.34 9.90
CA ASN A 373 -2.01 -16.44 11.34
C ASN A 373 -2.25 -15.08 12.03
N TYR A 374 -2.20 -13.95 11.32
CA TYR A 374 -2.31 -12.60 11.89
C TYR A 374 -3.56 -12.38 12.78
N ARG A 375 -4.66 -13.08 12.53
CA ARG A 375 -5.86 -12.99 13.38
C ARG A 375 -5.59 -13.48 14.80
N ASP A 376 -4.76 -14.50 14.96
CA ASP A 376 -4.39 -15.07 16.25
C ASP A 376 -3.51 -14.09 17.04
N LEU A 377 -2.59 -13.37 16.37
CA LEU A 377 -1.84 -12.27 16.99
C LEU A 377 -2.76 -11.21 17.58
N VAL A 378 -3.71 -10.73 16.77
CA VAL A 378 -4.66 -9.70 17.19
C VAL A 378 -5.48 -10.16 18.38
N TYR A 379 -5.91 -11.43 18.38
CA TYR A 379 -6.64 -12.04 19.49
C TYR A 379 -5.80 -12.08 20.77
N LEU A 380 -4.54 -12.51 20.69
CA LEU A 380 -3.63 -12.56 21.85
C LEU A 380 -3.38 -11.17 22.43
N ILE A 381 -3.13 -10.17 21.59
CA ILE A 381 -2.95 -8.79 22.04
C ILE A 381 -4.25 -8.27 22.67
N GLN A 382 -5.40 -8.60 22.09
CA GLN A 382 -6.70 -8.21 22.63
C GLN A 382 -6.98 -8.86 23.99
N GLN A 383 -6.62 -10.12 24.23
CA GLN A 383 -6.76 -10.73 25.55
C GLN A 383 -5.90 -10.04 26.62
N ARG A 384 -4.78 -9.43 26.22
CA ARG A 384 -3.87 -8.74 27.13
C ARG A 384 -4.28 -7.30 27.45
N PHE A 385 -4.90 -6.60 26.49
CA PHE A 385 -5.15 -5.15 26.56
C PHE A 385 -6.60 -4.73 26.29
N GLY A 386 -7.50 -5.66 26.03
CA GLY A 386 -8.94 -5.44 25.85
C GLY A 386 -9.67 -5.65 27.16
#